data_AF-R6HKG4-F1
#
_entry.id   AF-R6HKG4-F1
#
_cell.length_a   1.000
_cell.length_b   1.000
_cell.length_c   1.000
_cell.angle_alpha   90.00
_cell.angle_beta   90.00
_cell.angle_gamma   90.00
#
_symmetry.space_group_name_H-M   'P 1'
#
loop_
_entity.id
_entity.type
_entity.pdbx_description
1 polymer ?
#
loop_
_entity_poly.entity_id
_entity_poly.type
_entity_poly.pdbx_seq_one_letter_code
_entity_poly.pdbx_strand_id
1 'polypeptide(L)' 'MEKIAYFDKRLDEKGQKVGCHPLAGDLCVYQPWGNLSIFYVDFKDDRNLIPIGRLESGLDIVKAHDSFTATLEKAE' A
#
# COMPACT_ATOMS: atom_id res chain seq x y z
N MET A 1 -7.40 -5.00 8.08
CA MET A 1 -7.27 -3.56 7.87
C MET A 1 -5.93 -3.29 7.20
N GLU A 2 -5.67 -2.06 6.80
CA GLU A 2 -4.44 -1.60 6.15
C GLU A 2 -3.56 -0.78 7.12
N LYS A 3 -2.28 -0.59 6.78
CA LYS A 3 -1.43 0.47 7.34
C LYS A 3 -1.29 1.57 6.30
N ILE A 4 -1.42 2.82 6.73
CA ILE A 4 -1.38 3.98 5.84
C ILE A 4 -0.16 4.84 6.17
N ALA A 5 0.55 5.28 5.15
CA ALA A 5 1.59 6.29 5.24
C ALA A 5 1.47 7.27 4.08
N TYR A 6 1.98 8.49 4.25
CA TYR A 6 1.95 9.52 3.23
C TYR A 6 3.34 9.68 2.60
N PHE A 7 3.38 9.85 1.29
CA PHE A 7 4.60 10.23 0.59
C PHE A 7 4.91 11.71 0.86
N ASP A 8 6.19 12.08 0.86
CA ASP A 8 6.61 13.49 0.95
C ASP A 8 6.02 14.35 -0.17
N LYS A 9 5.79 13.72 -1.33
CA LYS A 9 5.14 14.33 -2.50
C LYS A 9 4.17 13.32 -3.10
N ARG A 10 3.03 13.83 -3.56
CA ARG A 10 2.06 13.03 -4.30
C ARG A 10 2.71 12.43 -5.56
N LEU A 11 2.45 11.14 -5.80
CA LEU A 11 2.95 10.44 -6.97
C LEU A 11 2.20 10.88 -8.24
N ASP A 12 2.89 10.81 -9.37
CA ASP A 12 2.24 10.93 -10.68
C ASP A 12 1.54 9.61 -11.04
N GLU A 13 0.21 9.64 -11.01
CA GLU A 13 -0.66 8.48 -11.25
C GLU A 13 -1.16 8.41 -12.71
N LYS A 14 -0.71 9.32 -13.59
CA LYS A 14 -1.23 9.42 -14.95
C LYS A 14 -0.98 8.13 -15.74
N GLY A 15 -2.06 7.56 -16.26
CA GLY A 15 -2.01 6.33 -17.07
C GLY A 15 -1.90 5.04 -16.27
N GLN A 16 -1.91 5.10 -14.93
CA GLN A 16 -1.92 3.90 -14.09
C GLN A 16 -3.30 3.22 -14.11
N LYS A 17 -3.30 1.89 -13.98
CA LYS A 17 -4.54 1.13 -13.80
C LYS A 17 -5.09 1.39 -12.41
N VAL A 18 -6.32 1.89 -12.35
CA VAL A 18 -7.05 2.10 -11.11
C VAL A 18 -8.08 1.00 -10.93
N GLY A 19 -8.20 0.49 -9.72
CA GLY A 19 -9.10 -0.59 -9.34
C GLY A 19 -8.37 -1.91 -9.08
N CYS A 20 -8.51 -2.44 -7.88
CA CYS A 20 -8.03 -3.78 -7.53
C CYS A 20 -8.81 -4.43 -6.37
N HIS A 21 -8.58 -5.74 -6.20
CA HIS A 21 -8.95 -6.52 -5.03
C HIS A 21 -7.69 -6.78 -4.21
N PRO A 22 -7.39 -6.00 -3.14
CA PRO A 22 -6.16 -6.15 -2.40
C PRO A 22 -6.19 -7.42 -1.54
N LEU A 23 -5.14 -8.22 -1.64
CA LEU A 23 -4.90 -9.36 -0.77
C LEU A 23 -3.94 -8.99 0.36
N ALA A 24 -3.86 -9.85 1.37
CA ALA A 24 -2.82 -9.73 2.39
C ALA A 24 -1.42 -9.72 1.75
N GLY A 25 -0.66 -8.67 2.07
CA GLY A 25 0.67 -8.37 1.55
C GLY A 25 0.69 -7.35 0.41
N ASP A 26 -0.44 -6.96 -0.17
CA ASP A 26 -0.46 -6.04 -1.31
C ASP A 26 -0.20 -4.59 -0.89
N LEU A 27 0.52 -3.86 -1.75
CA LEU A 27 0.75 -2.43 -1.63
C LEU A 27 -0.05 -1.71 -2.71
N CYS A 28 -0.76 -0.65 -2.30
CA CYS A 28 -1.52 0.20 -3.20
C CYS A 28 -1.29 1.68 -2.90
N VAL A 29 -1.57 2.54 -3.88
CA VAL A 29 -1.85 3.96 -3.66
C VAL A 29 -3.36 4.15 -3.59
N TYR A 30 -3.86 4.80 -2.54
CA TYR A 30 -5.24 5.23 -2.49
C TYR A 30 -5.37 6.61 -3.15
N GLN A 31 -5.83 6.62 -4.40
CA GLN A 31 -5.84 7.80 -5.27
C GLN A 31 -6.54 9.04 -4.66
N PRO A 32 -7.66 8.95 -3.91
CA PRO A 32 -8.29 10.13 -3.34
C PRO A 32 -7.37 10.93 -2.41
N TRP A 33 -6.48 10.27 -1.67
CA TRP A 33 -5.57 10.90 -0.71
C TRP A 33 -4.11 10.91 -1.15
N GLY A 34 -3.74 10.08 -2.12
CA GLY A 34 -2.36 9.92 -2.57
C GLY A 34 -1.46 9.30 -1.49
N ASN A 35 -2.01 8.41 -0.64
CA ASN A 35 -1.25 7.71 0.40
C ASN A 35 -0.83 6.31 -0.06
N LEU A 36 0.23 5.79 0.57
CA LEU A 36 0.60 4.38 0.56
C LEU A 36 -0.37 3.62 1.48
N SER A 37 -0.88 2.50 0.99
CA SER A 37 -1.65 1.52 1.76
C SER A 37 -0.94 0.17 1.69
N ILE A 38 -0.66 -0.42 2.86
CA ILE A 38 -0.12 -1.78 3.00
C ILE A 38 -1.21 -2.65 3.62
N PHE A 39 -1.75 -3.60 2.85
CA PHE A 39 -2.80 -4.50 3.30
C PHE A 39 -2.19 -5.68 4.06
N TYR A 40 -2.60 -5.91 5.31
CA TYR A 40 -2.14 -7.07 6.10
C TYR A 40 -3.24 -8.11 6.37
N VAL A 41 -4.40 -7.92 5.74
CA VAL A 41 -5.49 -8.89 5.55
C VAL A 41 -6.15 -8.58 4.21
N ASP A 42 -6.96 -9.51 3.69
CA ASP A 42 -7.70 -9.30 2.45
C ASP A 42 -8.73 -8.16 2.56
N PHE A 43 -8.93 -7.44 1.47
CA PHE A 43 -9.85 -6.32 1.38
C PHE A 43 -10.78 -6.46 0.18
N LYS A 44 -11.93 -5.78 0.25
CA LYS A 44 -12.90 -5.77 -0.85
C LYS A 44 -12.35 -5.04 -2.07
N ASP A 45 -13.01 -5.25 -3.22
CA ASP A 45 -12.74 -4.46 -4.43
C ASP A 45 -12.89 -2.97 -4.15
N ASP A 46 -11.90 -2.20 -4.61
CA ASP A 46 -11.95 -0.74 -4.55
C ASP A 46 -11.46 -0.14 -5.87
N ARG A 47 -12.27 0.75 -6.44
CA ARG A 47 -12.01 1.44 -7.71
C ARG A 47 -11.07 2.64 -7.58
N ASN A 48 -10.62 2.93 -6.37
CA ASN A 48 -9.73 4.05 -6.04
C ASN A 48 -8.31 3.59 -5.68
N LEU A 49 -8.05 2.28 -5.69
CA LEU A 49 -6.73 1.73 -5.40
C LEU A 49 -5.94 1.51 -6.67
N ILE A 50 -4.69 1.97 -6.66
CA ILE A 50 -3.70 1.70 -7.72
C ILE A 50 -2.73 0.66 -7.16
N PRO A 51 -2.69 -0.58 -7.67
CA PRO A 51 -1.74 -1.58 -7.21
C PRO A 51 -0.32 -1.19 -7.63
N ILE A 52 0.61 -1.16 -6.66
CA ILE A 52 2.01 -0.76 -6.90
C ILE A 52 3.02 -1.87 -6.59
N GLY A 53 2.61 -2.94 -5.92
CA GLY A 53 3.49 -4.07 -5.62
C GLY A 53 2.95 -4.94 -4.50
N ARG A 54 3.82 -5.80 -3.97
CA ARG A 54 3.52 -6.73 -2.88
C ARG A 54 4.74 -6.89 -1.98
N LEU A 55 4.51 -7.06 -0.67
CA LEU A 55 5.54 -7.49 0.26
C LEU A 55 5.98 -8.92 -0.09
N GLU A 56 7.29 -9.10 -0.29
CA GLU A 56 7.87 -10.43 -0.47
C GLU A 56 8.07 -11.17 0.87
N SER A 57 8.27 -10.42 1.96
CA SER A 57 8.46 -10.95 3.31
C SER A 57 8.06 -9.91 4.38
N GLY A 58 7.99 -10.32 5.66
CA GLY A 58 7.79 -9.41 6.80
C GLY A 58 6.33 -8.96 7.04
N LEU A 59 5.34 -9.63 6.44
CA LEU A 59 3.92 -9.31 6.65
C LEU A 59 3.49 -9.45 8.12
N ASP A 60 4.09 -10.40 8.83
CA ASP A 60 3.92 -10.64 10.26
C ASP A 60 4.37 -9.43 11.09
N ILE A 61 5.47 -8.78 10.70
CA ILE A 61 5.96 -7.55 11.37
C ILE A 61 4.95 -6.42 11.21
N VAL A 62 4.43 -6.22 9.98
CA VAL A 62 3.42 -5.18 9.69
C VAL A 62 2.12 -5.45 10.47
N LYS A 63 1.73 -6.72 10.60
CA LYS A 63 0.51 -7.14 11.31
C LYS A 63 0.65 -7.05 12.83
N ALA A 64 1.84 -7.29 13.38
CA ALA A 64 2.07 -7.37 14.82
C ALA A 64 2.04 -6.02 15.54
N HIS A 65 2.24 -4.92 14.82
CA HIS A 65 2.35 -3.58 15.39
C HIS A 65 1.14 -2.72 15.06
N ASP A 66 0.64 -1.95 16.03
CA ASP A 66 -0.40 -0.95 15.79
C ASP A 66 0.12 0.23 14.97
N SER A 67 1.32 0.72 15.29
CA SER A 67 2.05 1.74 14.54
C SER A 67 3.56 1.49 14.61
N PHE A 68 4.29 1.99 13.60
CA PHE A 68 5.74 1.92 13.53
C PHE A 68 6.27 2.98 12.56
N THR A 69 7.57 3.26 12.64
CA THR A 69 8.30 4.02 11.63
C THR A 69 9.08 3.06 10.75
N ALA A 70 9.01 3.24 9.44
CA ALA A 70 9.79 2.49 8.46
C ALA A 70 10.35 3.42 7.40
N THR A 71 11.42 2.98 6.75
CA THR A 71 12.06 3.68 5.62
C THR A 71 11.80 2.86 4.36
N LEU A 72 11.29 3.51 3.32
CA LEU A 72 11.18 2.91 2.00
C LEU A 72 12.42 3.32 1.18
N GLU A 73 13.19 2.33 0.76
CA GLU A 73 14.39 2.53 -0.04
C GLU A 73 14.38 1.62 -1.28
N LYS A 74 15.17 2.00 -2.29
CA LYS A 74 15.34 1.17 -3.48
C LYS A 74 16.24 -0.02 -3.11
N ALA A 75 15.83 -1.24 -3.49
CA ALA A 75 16.70 -2.41 -3.40
C ALA A 75 17.98 -2.20 -4.25
N GLU A 76 19.11 -2.71 -3.75
CA GLU A 76 20.42 -2.67 -4.43
C GLU A 76 20.45 -3.47 -5.73
#